data_AF-A0A9E2YA04-F1
#
_entry.id   AF-A0A9E2YA04-F1
#
_cell.length_a   1.000
_cell.length_b   1.000
_cell.length_c   1.000
_cell.angle_alpha   90.00
_cell.angle_beta   90.00
_cell.angle_gamma   90.00
#
_symmetry.space_group_name_H-M   'P 1'
#
loop_
_entity.id
_entity.type
_entity.pdbx_description
1 polymer ?
#
loop_
_entity_poly.entity_id
_entity_poly.type
_entity_poly.pdbx_seq_one_letter_code
_entity_poly.pdbx_strand_id
1 'polypeptide(L)'
;ERREEPSIYEATTATLFEIVQQLPNRHQSAILVGHNPSFEELANGLIAGGDNAALSRFGGSMQTGALAVIDFPVDRWNKIVGGSGTLAHFITPAFAEAEK
;
A
#
# COMPACT_ATOMS: atom_id res chain seq x y z
N GLU A 1 4.51 -11.27 11.81
CA GLU A 1 5.87 -11.84 11.62
C GLU A 1 6.69 -10.88 10.76
N ARG A 2 8.01 -10.81 10.92
CA ARG A 2 8.89 -10.02 10.03
C ARG A 2 9.48 -10.95 9.00
N ARG A 3 9.39 -10.59 7.72
CA ARG A 3 10.02 -11.28 6.59
C ARG A 3 10.89 -10.28 5.85
N GLU A 4 12.12 -10.67 5.56
CA GLU A 4 12.95 -9.95 4.60
C GLU A 4 12.61 -10.47 3.20
N GLU A 5 12.32 -9.55 2.28
CA GLU A 5 12.00 -9.87 0.89
C GLU A 5 12.98 -9.13 -0.02
N PRO A 6 14.10 -9.77 -0.42
CA PRO A 6 15.11 -9.12 -1.25
C PRO A 6 14.55 -8.57 -2.56
N SER A 7 13.51 -9.20 -3.11
CA SER A 7 12.88 -8.77 -4.36
C SER A 7 12.07 -7.47 -4.26
N ILE A 8 11.89 -6.90 -3.06
CA ILE A 8 11.29 -5.56 -2.87
C ILE A 8 12.26 -4.44 -3.30
N TYR A 9 13.56 -4.66 -3.23
CA TYR A 9 14.54 -3.63 -3.56
C TYR A 9 14.60 -3.43 -5.07
N GLU A 10 14.40 -2.19 -5.53
CA GLU A 10 14.31 -1.83 -6.96
C GLU A 10 13.26 -2.68 -7.72
N ALA A 11 12.24 -3.16 -7.00
CA ALA A 11 11.17 -3.96 -7.55
C ALA A 11 10.37 -3.18 -8.58
N THR A 12 9.92 -3.87 -9.63
CA THR A 12 8.87 -3.32 -10.49
C THR A 12 7.52 -3.34 -9.77
N THR A 13 6.59 -2.49 -10.19
CA THR A 13 5.21 -2.49 -9.66
C THR A 13 4.53 -3.86 -9.83
N ALA A 14 4.83 -4.59 -10.91
CA ALA A 14 4.35 -5.95 -11.11
C ALA A 14 4.92 -6.94 -10.07
N THR A 15 6.22 -6.85 -9.78
CA THR A 15 6.87 -7.67 -8.74
C THR A 15 6.27 -7.40 -7.36
N LEU A 16 6.03 -6.13 -7.02
CA LEU A 16 5.37 -5.79 -5.74
C LEU A 16 3.94 -6.35 -5.67
N PHE A 17 3.21 -6.31 -6.79
CA PHE A 17 1.87 -6.89 -6.86
C PHE A 17 1.88 -8.41 -6.65
N GLU A 18 2.84 -9.11 -7.26
CA GLU A 18 3.04 -10.55 -7.06
C GLU A 18 3.38 -10.88 -5.60
N ILE A 19 4.25 -10.09 -4.95
CA ILE A 19 4.59 -10.24 -3.54
C ILE A 19 3.33 -10.14 -2.67
N VAL A 20 2.49 -9.13 -2.90
CA VAL A 20 1.21 -8.97 -2.20
C VAL A 20 0.34 -10.21 -2.38
N GLN A 21 0.17 -10.70 -3.61
CA GLN A 21 -0.67 -11.86 -3.89
C GLN A 21 -0.14 -13.18 -3.27
N GLN A 22 1.17 -13.27 -3.02
CA GLN A 22 1.82 -14.44 -2.42
C GLN A 22 1.83 -14.42 -0.88
N LEU A 23 1.26 -13.39 -0.24
CA LEU A 23 1.20 -13.32 1.21
C LEU A 23 0.38 -14.48 1.82
N PRO A 24 0.79 -15.03 2.97
CA PRO A 24 0.04 -16.10 3.62
C PRO A 24 -1.34 -15.64 4.12
N ASN A 25 -2.41 -16.33 3.72
CA ASN A 25 -3.79 -16.02 4.15
C ASN A 25 -4.05 -16.16 5.66
N ARG A 26 -3.08 -16.68 6.44
CA ARG A 26 -3.14 -16.65 7.91
C ARG A 26 -3.01 -15.23 8.49
N HIS A 27 -2.47 -14.28 7.71
CA HIS A 27 -2.37 -12.88 8.08
C HIS A 27 -3.49 -12.10 7.41
N GLN A 28 -4.25 -11.36 8.22
CA GLN A 28 -5.32 -10.48 7.72
C GLN A 28 -4.82 -9.09 7.31
N SER A 29 -3.59 -8.74 7.71
CA SER A 29 -2.97 -7.46 7.39
C SER A 29 -1.47 -7.65 7.18
N ALA A 30 -0.89 -6.84 6.31
CA ALA A 30 0.54 -6.82 6.05
C ALA A 30 1.00 -5.37 5.83
N ILE A 31 2.25 -5.09 6.21
CA ILE A 31 2.92 -3.83 5.87
C ILE A 31 4.07 -4.15 4.92
N LEU A 32 4.11 -3.44 3.79
CA LEU A 32 5.25 -3.45 2.88
C LEU A 32 6.04 -2.17 3.11
N VAL A 33 7.36 -2.29 3.18
CA VAL A 33 8.27 -1.16 3.36
C VAL A 33 9.33 -1.26 2.27
N GLY A 34 9.48 -0.20 1.47
CA GLY A 34 10.40 -0.17 0.34
C GLY A 34 10.53 1.22 -0.26
N HIS A 35 10.84 1.27 -1.56
CA HIS A 35 11.27 2.50 -2.23
C HIS A 35 10.33 2.91 -3.37
N ASN A 36 10.21 4.22 -3.57
CA ASN A 36 9.61 4.79 -4.77
C ASN A 36 10.57 4.68 -5.97
N PRO A 37 10.06 4.69 -7.22
CA PRO A 37 8.68 5.04 -7.62
C PRO A 37 7.66 3.91 -7.47
N SER A 38 8.09 2.65 -7.40
CA SER A 38 7.18 1.52 -7.57
C SER A 38 6.18 1.33 -6.43
N PHE A 39 6.44 1.82 -5.22
CA PHE A 39 5.45 1.83 -4.14
C PHE A 39 4.34 2.86 -4.37
N GLU A 40 4.66 4.05 -4.86
CA GLU A 40 3.68 5.04 -5.28
C GLU A 40 2.81 4.52 -6.43
N GLU A 41 3.44 3.91 -7.43
CA GLU A 41 2.74 3.28 -8.55
C GLU A 41 1.85 2.11 -8.10
N LEU A 42 2.32 1.27 -7.18
CA LEU A 42 1.55 0.19 -6.60
C LEU A 42 0.31 0.73 -5.86
N ALA A 43 0.48 1.76 -5.03
CA ALA A 43 -0.63 2.38 -4.31
C ALA A 43 -1.67 2.94 -5.28
N ASN A 44 -1.23 3.72 -6.29
CA ASN A 44 -2.12 4.23 -7.34
C ASN A 44 -2.82 3.11 -8.12
N GLY A 45 -2.12 2.01 -8.41
CA GLY A 45 -2.68 0.87 -9.13
C GLY A 45 -3.65 0.03 -8.32
N LEU A 46 -3.60 0.07 -6.99
CA LEU A 46 -4.47 -0.69 -6.10
C LEU A 46 -5.73 0.10 -5.69
N ILE A 47 -5.62 1.41 -5.50
CA ILE A 47 -6.68 2.26 -4.96
C ILE A 47 -7.75 2.55 -6.03
N ALA A 48 -9.00 2.17 -5.75
CA ALA A 48 -10.18 2.49 -6.56
C ALA A 48 -10.93 3.73 -6.07
N GLY A 49 -10.79 4.02 -4.77
CA GLY A 49 -11.53 5.02 -4.02
C GLY A 49 -11.15 4.95 -2.55
N GLY A 50 -11.87 5.66 -1.68
CA GLY A 50 -11.50 5.76 -0.28
C GLY A 50 -12.18 6.90 0.44
N ASP A 51 -11.74 7.15 1.67
CA ASP A 51 -12.12 8.34 2.41
C ASP A 51 -11.69 9.62 1.66
N ASN A 52 -12.58 10.60 1.57
CA ASN A 52 -12.34 11.81 0.78
C ASN A 52 -11.15 12.64 1.30
N ALA A 53 -10.95 12.70 2.62
CA ALA A 53 -9.83 13.43 3.19
C ALA A 53 -8.51 12.68 2.97
N ALA A 54 -8.52 11.35 3.10
CA ALA A 54 -7.38 10.50 2.79
C ALA A 54 -6.99 10.60 1.30
N LEU A 55 -7.96 10.51 0.38
CA LEU A 55 -7.73 10.66 -1.06
C LEU A 55 -7.18 12.05 -1.42
N SER A 56 -7.75 13.10 -0.84
CA SER A 56 -7.28 14.47 -1.05
C SER A 56 -5.85 14.66 -0.58
N ARG A 57 -5.43 14.00 0.50
CA ARG A 57 -4.06 14.08 1.01
C ARG A 57 -3.09 13.24 0.19
N PHE A 58 -3.55 12.06 -0.24
CA PHE A 58 -2.75 11.17 -1.08
C PHE A 58 -2.38 11.85 -2.40
N GLY A 59 -3.36 12.42 -3.10
CA GLY A 59 -3.11 13.20 -4.32
C GLY A 59 -2.35 12.45 -5.43
N GLY A 60 -2.22 11.13 -5.32
CA GLY A 60 -1.44 10.29 -6.22
C GLY A 60 0.07 10.24 -5.92
N SER A 61 0.57 10.84 -4.84
CA SER A 61 2.01 10.84 -4.53
C SER A 61 2.35 10.39 -3.11
N MET A 62 3.43 9.63 -2.97
CA MET A 62 3.97 9.15 -1.71
C MET A 62 5.29 9.83 -1.39
N GLN A 63 5.30 10.70 -0.39
CA GLN A 63 6.54 11.26 0.15
C GLN A 63 7.32 10.20 0.95
N THR A 64 8.62 10.43 1.19
CA THR A 64 9.42 9.56 2.05
C THR A 64 8.76 9.41 3.43
N GLY A 65 8.58 8.16 3.88
CA GLY A 65 7.92 7.86 5.15
C GLY A 65 6.40 7.98 5.13
N ALA A 66 5.77 8.18 3.97
CA ALA A 66 4.32 8.12 3.85
C ALA A 66 3.80 6.68 4.00
N LEU A 67 2.61 6.54 4.56
CA LEU A 67 1.88 5.29 4.76
C LEU A 67 0.50 5.40 4.11
N ALA A 68 0.23 4.53 3.14
CA ALA A 68 -1.10 4.28 2.61
C ALA A 68 -1.68 3.01 3.22
N VAL A 69 -2.85 3.11 3.85
CA VAL A 69 -3.60 1.97 4.38
C VAL A 69 -4.74 1.67 3.41
N ILE A 70 -4.67 0.50 2.77
CA ILE A 70 -5.59 0.09 1.71
C ILE A 70 -6.30 -1.18 2.14
N ASP A 71 -7.63 -1.11 2.21
CA ASP A 71 -8.49 -2.24 2.54
C ASP A 71 -8.99 -2.92 1.26
N PHE A 72 -9.01 -4.26 1.24
CA PHE A 72 -9.46 -5.04 0.10
C PHE A 72 -10.68 -5.91 0.47
N PRO A 73 -11.75 -5.92 -0.35
CA PRO A 73 -12.95 -6.72 -0.10
C PRO A 73 -12.75 -8.19 -0.55
N VAL A 74 -11.66 -8.83 -0.12
CA VAL A 74 -11.31 -10.22 -0.46
C VAL A 74 -10.89 -11.02 0.77
N ASP A 75 -11.08 -12.33 0.73
CA ASP A 75 -10.74 -13.26 1.80
C ASP A 75 -9.31 -13.84 1.68
N ARG A 76 -8.65 -13.60 0.53
CA ARG A 76 -7.33 -14.15 0.20
C ARG A 76 -6.49 -13.13 -0.56
N TRP A 77 -5.21 -13.09 -0.23
CA TRP A 77 -4.25 -12.16 -0.85
C TRP A 77 -4.15 -12.32 -2.37
N ASN A 78 -4.18 -13.54 -2.87
CA ASN A 78 -4.12 -13.83 -4.31
C ASN A 78 -5.37 -13.43 -5.11
N LYS A 79 -6.41 -12.91 -4.45
CA LYS A 79 -7.62 -12.37 -5.08
C LYS A 79 -7.58 -10.86 -5.24
N ILE A 80 -6.58 -10.18 -4.69
CA ILE A 80 -6.39 -8.74 -4.90
C ILE A 80 -6.09 -8.50 -6.38
N VAL A 81 -6.85 -7.59 -6.98
CA VAL A 81 -6.70 -7.13 -8.37
C VAL A 81 -6.46 -5.63 -8.40
N GLY A 82 -5.93 -5.10 -9.50
CA GLY A 82 -5.76 -3.65 -9.66
C GLY A 82 -7.09 -2.91 -9.52
N GLY A 83 -7.06 -1.73 -8.90
CA GLY A 83 -8.24 -0.89 -8.70
C GLY A 83 -9.35 -1.56 -7.89
N SER A 84 -9.01 -2.37 -6.88
CA SER A 84 -9.98 -3.03 -6.00
C SER A 84 -9.90 -2.59 -4.54
N GLY A 85 -8.88 -1.81 -4.18
CA GLY A 85 -8.63 -1.35 -2.82
C GLY A 85 -9.36 -0.06 -2.47
N THR A 86 -9.71 0.08 -1.20
CA THR A 86 -10.25 1.30 -0.60
C THR A 86 -9.18 1.95 0.26
N LEU A 87 -8.78 3.18 -0.05
CA LEU A 87 -7.86 3.95 0.78
C LEU A 87 -8.55 4.37 2.08
N ALA A 88 -8.23 3.69 3.17
CA ALA A 88 -8.77 3.97 4.50
C ALA A 88 -8.04 5.16 5.15
N HIS A 89 -6.71 5.19 5.05
CA HIS A 89 -5.89 6.26 5.61
C HIS A 89 -4.69 6.56 4.72
N PHE A 90 -4.30 7.83 4.70
CA PHE A 90 -3.02 8.27 4.17
C PHE A 90 -2.33 9.18 5.18
N ILE A 91 -1.14 8.76 5.61
CA ILE A 91 -0.38 9.41 6.68
C ILE A 91 0.97 9.81 6.10
N THR A 92 1.42 11.02 6.42
CA THR A 92 2.78 11.49 6.14
C THR A 92 3.45 11.87 7.45
N PRO A 93 4.80 11.94 7.51
CA PRO A 93 5.49 12.38 8.72
C PRO A 93 4.98 13.75 9.21
N ALA A 94 4.81 14.71 8.29
CA ALA A 94 4.28 16.04 8.62
C ALA A 94 2.84 15.99 9.17
N PHE A 95 1.98 15.13 8.63
CA PHE A 95 0.62 14.96 9.15
C PHE A 95 0.62 14.32 10.55
N ALA A 96 1.42 13.28 10.75
CA ALA A 96 1.51 12.59 12.04
C ALA A 96 2.09 13.47 13.16
N GLU A 97 2.94 14.43 12.83
CA GLU A 97 3.47 15.40 13.80
C GLU A 97 2.44 16.46 14.21
N ALA A 98 1.55 16.88 13.31
CA ALA A 98 0.51 17.86 13.60
C ALA A 98 -0.62 17.33 14.50
N GLU A 99 -0.75 16.00 14.60
CA GLU A 99 -1.76 15.30 15.42
C GLU A 99 -1.25 14.90 16.81
N LYS A 100 -0.02 15.29 17.18
CA LYS A 100 0.55 15.08 18.53
C LYS A 100 0.14 16.18 19.49
#